data_AF-A0A8J4U226-F1
#
_entry.id   AF-A0A8J4U226-F1
#
_cell.length_a   1.000
_cell.length_b   1.000
_cell.length_c   1.000
_cell.angle_alpha   90.00
_cell.angle_beta   90.00
_cell.angle_gamma   90.00
#
_symmetry.space_group_name_H-M   'P 1'
#
loop_
_entity.id
_entity.type
_entity.pdbx_description
1 polymer ?
#
loop_
_entity_poly.entity_id
_entity_poly.type
_entity_poly.pdbx_seq_one_letter_code
_entity_poly.pdbx_strand_id
1 'polypeptide(L)' 'MALVSKIRKLCLSRFEFYWTCMYLTMFAFQIFYYAGGKGFPGTSQFKDRIEWAGDLNKKDGSIRVSNMQFADNGTYVCD' A
#
# COMPACT_ATOMS: atom_id res chain seq x y z
N MET A 1 -9.07 17.42 -6.44
CA MET A 1 -9.79 16.19 -6.04
C MET A 1 -8.73 15.13 -5.78
N ALA A 2 -8.29 14.97 -4.53
CA ALA A 2 -7.26 14.00 -4.20
C ALA A 2 -7.91 12.61 -4.11
N LEU A 3 -7.57 11.72 -5.04
CA LEU A 3 -7.99 10.33 -4.98
C LEU A 3 -7.26 9.67 -3.79
N VAL A 4 -7.92 9.57 -2.64
CA VAL A 4 -7.45 8.70 -1.56
C VAL A 4 -7.94 7.30 -1.92
N SER A 5 -7.11 6.48 -2.58
CA SER A 5 -7.47 5.08 -2.79
C SER A 5 -7.18 4.31 -1.50
N LYS A 6 -8.25 4.03 -0.73
CA LYS A 6 -8.16 3.09 0.39
C LYS A 6 -8.19 1.69 -0.20
N ILE A 7 -7.03 1.08 -0.41
CA ILE A 7 -6.96 -0.27 -0.93
C ILE A 7 -7.08 -1.23 0.27
N ARG A 8 -8.16 -2.00 0.31
CA ARG A 8 -8.50 -2.91 1.41
C ARG A 8 -8.16 -4.35 1.05
N LYS A 9 -7.32 -5.01 1.85
CA LYS A 9 -7.21 -6.48 1.85
C LYS A 9 -7.74 -7.01 3.17
N LEU A 10 -8.66 -7.97 3.11
CA LEU A 10 -9.25 -8.64 4.27
C LEU A 10 -8.23 -9.67 4.77
N CYS A 11 -7.68 -9.48 5.97
CA CYS A 11 -6.66 -10.37 6.53
C CYS A 11 -7.28 -11.74 6.89
N LEU A 12 -6.79 -12.83 6.26
CA LEU A 12 -7.27 -14.20 6.52
C LEU A 12 -6.41 -14.99 7.53
N SER A 13 -5.15 -14.63 7.82
CA SER A 13 -4.31 -15.36 8.80
C SER A 13 -2.88 -14.84 9.07
N ARG A 14 -2.31 -13.94 8.25
CA ARG A 14 -0.95 -13.41 8.43
C ARG A 14 -0.94 -11.94 8.83
N PHE A 15 -0.18 -11.61 9.88
CA PHE A 15 0.08 -10.25 10.35
C PHE A 15 1.11 -9.47 9.50
N GLU A 16 1.47 -10.02 8.33
CA GLU A 16 2.41 -9.42 7.39
C GLU A 16 1.64 -9.01 6.13
N PHE A 17 1.83 -7.77 5.66
CA PHE A 17 1.21 -7.27 4.44
C PHE A 17 2.28 -6.70 3.52
N TYR A 18 2.33 -7.16 2.27
CA TYR A 18 3.27 -6.65 1.29
C TYR A 18 2.52 -5.94 0.17
N TRP A 19 2.76 -4.65 0.01
CA TRP A 19 2.13 -3.83 -1.02
C TRP A 19 3.06 -3.65 -2.20
N THR A 20 2.57 -4.04 -3.36
CA THR A 20 3.28 -4.01 -4.63
C THR A 20 2.45 -3.19 -5.63
N CYS A 21 3.09 -2.26 -6.32
CA CYS A 21 2.48 -1.53 -7.42
C CYS A 21 2.98 -2.09 -8.74
N MET A 22 2.06 -2.52 -9.60
CA MET A 22 2.34 -2.99 -10.96
C MET A 22 2.06 -1.84 -11.95
N TYR A 23 3.14 -1.30 -12.51
CA TYR A 23 3.10 -0.28 -13.57
C TYR A 23 2.99 -0.96 -14.93
N LEU A 24 1.88 -0.71 -15.65
CA LEU A 24 1.67 -1.14 -17.05
C LEU A 24 2.12 -2.58 -17.33
N THR A 25 1.84 -3.50 -16.39
CA THR A 25 2.06 -4.96 -16.44
C THR A 25 3.52 -5.47 -16.45
N MET A 26 4.52 -4.64 -16.73
CA MET A 26 5.92 -5.09 -16.89
C MET A 26 6.82 -4.87 -15.68
N PHE A 27 6.50 -3.91 -14.80
CA PHE A 27 7.30 -3.62 -13.61
C PHE A 27 6.47 -3.65 -12.34
N ALA A 28 6.89 -4.48 -11.39
CA ALA A 28 6.33 -4.56 -10.05
C ALA A 28 7.36 -4.04 -9.05
N PHE A 29 6.99 -3.02 -8.28
CA PHE A 29 7.83 -2.48 -7.22
C PHE A 29 7.12 -2.55 -5.88
N GLN A 30 7.87 -2.92 -4.84
CA GLN A 30 7.35 -2.86 -3.48
C GLN A 30 7.28 -1.40 -3.02
N ILE A 31 6.09 -0.98 -2.63
CA ILE A 31 5.81 0.39 -2.21
C ILE A 31 5.65 0.51 -0.69
N PHE A 32 5.26 -0.58 -0.03
CA PHE A 32 5.06 -0.62 1.42
C PHE A 32 5.09 -2.05 1.90
N TYR A 33 5.61 -2.28 3.11
CA TYR A 33 5.44 -3.56 3.78
C TYR A 33 5.14 -3.34 5.25
N TYR A 34 4.25 -4.15 5.81
CA TYR A 34 3.86 -4.11 7.20
C TYR A 34 4.25 -5.41 7.86
N ALA A 35 5.07 -5.34 8.91
CA ALA A 35 5.55 -6.49 9.65
C ALA A 35 5.77 -6.12 11.13
N GLY A 36 5.49 -7.05 12.04
CA GLY A 36 5.75 -6.85 13.47
C GLY A 36 5.02 -5.65 14.09
N GLY A 37 3.84 -5.29 13.57
CA GLY A 37 3.06 -4.15 14.06
C GLY A 37 3.51 -2.79 13.53
N LYS A 38 4.50 -2.74 12.63
CA LYS A 38 5.05 -1.51 12.06
C LYS A 38 4.98 -1.53 10.54
N GLY A 39 4.66 -0.37 9.98
CA GLY A 39 4.67 -0.14 8.54
C GLY A 39 5.98 0.48 8.10
N PHE A 40 6.51 -0.03 6.99
CA PHE A 40 7.77 0.41 6.41
C PHE A 40 7.55 0.87 4.97
N PRO A 41 7.96 2.10 4.63
CA PRO A 41 7.88 2.57 3.26
C PRO A 41 8.88 1.83 2.37
N GLY A 42 8.44 1.42 1.19
CA GLY A 42 9.29 0.83 0.17
C GLY A 42 9.95 1.91 -0.70
N THR A 43 9.70 1.84 -2.00
CA THR A 43 10.27 2.73 -3.03
C THR A 43 10.21 4.22 -2.65
N SER A 44 11.31 4.94 -2.87
CA SER A 44 11.47 6.37 -2.53
C SER A 44 10.37 7.28 -3.09
N GLN A 45 9.81 6.94 -4.26
CA GLN A 45 8.71 7.67 -4.91
C GLN A 45 7.43 7.80 -4.04
N PHE A 46 7.20 6.81 -3.17
CA PHE A 46 6.02 6.76 -2.30
C PHE A 46 6.35 7.08 -0.85
N LYS A 47 7.64 7.04 -0.46
CA LYS A 47 8.12 7.14 0.93
C LYS A 47 7.55 8.34 1.70
N ASP A 48 7.44 9.50 1.07
CA ASP A 48 6.97 10.73 1.72
C ASP A 48 5.45 10.94 1.66
N ARG A 49 4.74 10.05 0.97
CA ARG A 49 3.31 10.17 0.67
C ARG A 49 2.48 8.97 1.12
N ILE A 50 3.11 7.85 1.43
CA ILE A 50 2.47 6.60 1.84
C ILE A 50 2.46 6.47 3.36
N GLU A 51 1.29 6.17 3.91
CA GLU A 51 1.07 6.01 5.33
C GLU A 51 0.25 4.74 5.59
N TRP A 52 0.49 4.10 6.73
CA TRP A 52 -0.40 3.05 7.20
C TRP A 52 -1.74 3.66 7.64
N ALA A 53 -2.85 3.14 7.10
CA ALA A 53 -4.22 3.56 7.45
C ALA A 53 -5.13 2.38 7.80
N GLY A 54 -4.52 1.23 8.09
CA GLY A 54 -5.19 0.00 8.43
C GLY A 54 -5.47 -0.09 9.93
N ASP A 55 -6.47 -0.90 10.27
CA ASP A 55 -6.85 -1.21 11.64
C ASP A 55 -6.85 -2.74 11.80
N LEU A 56 -5.80 -3.26 12.44
CA LEU A 56 -5.65 -4.68 12.70
C LEU A 56 -6.80 -5.24 13.57
N ASN A 57 -7.37 -4.43 14.46
CA ASN A 57 -8.50 -4.87 15.30
C ASN A 57 -9.74 -5.16 14.45
N LYS A 58 -9.86 -4.46 13.30
CA LYS A 58 -10.95 -4.63 12.33
C LYS A 58 -10.55 -5.50 11.14
N LYS A 59 -9.40 -6.19 11.21
CA LYS A 59 -8.83 -6.98 10.10
C LYS A 59 -8.65 -6.16 8.82
N ASP A 60 -8.39 -4.86 8.97
CA ASP A 60 -8.25 -3.91 7.87
C ASP A 60 -6.76 -3.63 7.62
N GLY A 61 -6.23 -4.17 6.52
CA GLY A 61 -4.85 -4.00 6.13
C GLY A 61 -4.56 -2.78 5.25
N SER A 62 -5.27 -1.66 5.40
CA SER A 62 -5.23 -0.55 4.44
C SER A 62 -3.98 0.33 4.50
N ILE A 63 -3.54 0.82 3.34
CA ILE A 63 -2.59 1.93 3.21
C ILE A 63 -3.29 3.18 2.68
N ARG A 64 -2.70 4.34 2.95
CA ARG A 64 -3.13 5.64 2.43
C ARG A 64 -1.99 6.27 1.66
N VAL A 65 -2.25 6.64 0.40
CA VAL A 65 -1.29 7.36 -0.44
C VAL A 65 -1.85 8.76 -0.67
N SER A 66 -1.13 9.76 -0.17
CA SER A 66 -1.44 11.17 -0.36
C SER A 66 -0.89 11.67 -1.70
N ASN A 67 -1.54 12.68 -2.29
CA ASN A 67 -1.07 13.36 -3.51
C ASN A 67 -0.78 12.42 -4.69
N MET A 68 -1.67 11.47 -4.99
CA MET A 68 -1.52 10.59 -6.18
C MET A 68 -1.36 11.42 -7.46
N GLN A 69 -0.29 11.14 -8.20
CA GLN A 69 -0.02 11.72 -9.52
C GLN A 69 -0.54 10.81 -10.63
N PHE A 70 -0.70 11.33 -11.85
CA PHE A 70 -0.98 10.50 -13.03
C PHE A 70 0.10 9.44 -13.26
N ALA A 71 1.34 9.75 -12.88
CA ALA A 71 2.41 8.78 -12.87
C ALA A 71 2.12 7.64 -11.89
N ASP A 72 1.46 7.84 -10.75
CA ASP A 72 1.17 6.79 -9.76
C ASP A 72 -0.01 5.88 -10.18
N ASN A 73 -0.52 6.03 -11.41
CA ASN A 73 -1.61 5.22 -11.92
C ASN A 73 -1.11 3.81 -12.25
N GLY A 74 -1.53 2.84 -11.44
CA GLY A 74 -1.09 1.47 -11.55
C GLY A 74 -2.00 0.53 -10.77
N THR A 75 -1.77 -0.77 -10.91
CA THR A 75 -2.50 -1.78 -10.16
C THR A 75 -1.77 -2.06 -8.85
N TYR A 76 -2.42 -1.74 -7.74
CA TYR A 76 -1.88 -1.98 -6.41
C TYR A 76 -2.36 -3.33 -5.88
N VAL A 77 -1.41 -4.24 -5.69
CA VAL A 77 -1.64 -5.59 -5.20
C VAL A 77 -1.03 -5.69 -3.81
N CYS A 78 -1.83 -6.16 -2.85
CA CYS A 78 -1.28 -6.61 -1.58
C CYS A 78 -1.15 -8.14 -1.68
N ASP A 79 0.00 -8.69 -1.32
CA ASP A 79 0.25 -10.13 -1.13
C ASP A 79 0.24 -10.46 0.37
#